data_AF-A0A3D5FJX6-F1
#
_entry.id   AF-A0A3D5FJX6-F1
#
_cell.length_a   1.000
_cell.length_b   1.000
_cell.length_c   1.000
_cell.angle_alpha   90.00
_cell.angle_beta   90.00
_cell.angle_gamma   90.00
#
_symmetry.space_group_name_H-M   'P 1'
#
loop_
_entity.id
_entity.type
_entity.pdbx_description
1 polymer ?
#
loop_
_entity_poly.entity_id
_entity_poly.type
_entity_poly.pdbx_seq_one_letter_code
_entity_poly.pdbx_strand_id
1 'polypeptide(L)'
;MHNHHFDSTGWNDFPFRDDDIVISTYAKSGTTWMQQIIAQMLFGGDPGLEVAEMSPWIDLRVPPKEVKFPAVEAMTHRRFLKTHLPVDALVFSPKAKYLFFINRGTNGRWCELLSAEDSARYEAMAVEQLGEECAHWLATGQLEQRN
;
A
#
# COMPACT_ATOMS: atom_id res chain seq x y z
N MET A 1 -13.85 1.77 -19.53
CA MET A 1 -12.54 1.35 -20.09
C MET A 1 -12.35 -0.12 -19.75
N HIS A 2 -12.27 -1.02 -20.73
CA HIS A 2 -12.01 -2.45 -20.47
C HIS A 2 -10.51 -2.71 -20.54
N ASN A 3 -9.94 -3.20 -19.45
CA ASN A 3 -8.53 -3.58 -19.37
C ASN A 3 -8.43 -5.11 -19.32
N HIS A 4 -7.58 -5.68 -20.17
CA HIS A 4 -7.38 -7.14 -20.23
C HIS A 4 -6.76 -7.74 -18.96
N HIS A 5 -6.07 -6.94 -18.15
CA HIS A 5 -5.40 -7.40 -16.93
C HIS A 5 -6.22 -7.09 -15.68
N PHE A 6 -6.95 -5.97 -15.67
CA PHE A 6 -7.66 -5.47 -14.49
C PHE A 6 -9.17 -5.67 -14.57
N ASP A 7 -9.76 -6.02 -13.44
CA ASP A 7 -11.19 -6.06 -13.23
C ASP A 7 -11.55 -5.39 -11.91
N SER A 8 -12.02 -4.14 -11.98
CA SER A 8 -12.43 -3.40 -10.79
C SER A 8 -13.65 -4.03 -10.10
N THR A 9 -14.44 -4.84 -10.81
CA THR A 9 -15.60 -5.51 -10.22
C THR A 9 -15.21 -6.55 -9.16
N GLY A 10 -13.93 -6.96 -9.10
CA GLY A 10 -13.39 -7.75 -8.00
C GLY A 10 -13.56 -7.07 -6.63
N TRP A 11 -13.70 -5.75 -6.56
CA TRP A 11 -13.94 -5.05 -5.30
C TRP A 11 -15.42 -5.01 -4.90
N ASN A 12 -16.36 -5.26 -5.82
CA ASN A 12 -17.80 -5.16 -5.54
C ASN A 12 -18.27 -6.20 -4.54
N ASP A 13 -17.73 -7.42 -4.65
CA ASP A 13 -18.12 -8.57 -3.85
C ASP A 13 -17.11 -8.86 -2.73
N PHE A 14 -16.11 -7.98 -2.53
CA PHE A 14 -14.99 -8.27 -1.64
C PHE A 14 -15.44 -8.28 -0.16
N PRO A 15 -15.26 -9.38 0.59
CA PRO A 15 -15.69 -9.48 1.98
C PRO A 15 -14.67 -8.83 2.91
N PHE A 16 -14.77 -7.51 3.08
CA PHE A 16 -13.88 -6.73 3.95
C PHE A 16 -13.97 -7.17 5.42
N ARG A 17 -12.79 -7.24 6.07
CA ARG A 17 -12.60 -7.33 7.52
C ARG A 17 -12.31 -5.95 8.11
N ASP A 18 -12.59 -5.77 9.40
CA ASP A 18 -12.49 -4.50 10.13
C ASP A 18 -11.05 -3.96 10.29
N ASP A 19 -10.05 -4.74 9.90
CA ASP A 19 -8.65 -4.39 10.00
C ASP A 19 -7.89 -4.52 8.68
N ASP A 20 -8.57 -4.78 7.56
CA ASP A 20 -7.92 -4.88 6.25
C ASP A 20 -7.13 -3.62 5.90
N ILE A 21 -5.98 -3.82 5.26
CA ILE A 21 -5.17 -2.74 4.70
C ILE A 21 -5.22 -2.87 3.17
N VAL A 22 -5.59 -1.81 2.46
CA VAL A 22 -5.56 -1.76 0.99
C VAL A 22 -4.43 -0.83 0.57
N ILE A 23 -3.41 -1.40 -0.07
CA ILE A 23 -2.27 -0.70 -0.66
C ILE A 23 -2.64 -0.35 -2.10
N SER A 24 -2.99 0.92 -2.33
CA SER A 24 -3.22 1.46 -3.66
C SER A 24 -1.97 2.21 -4.15
N THR A 25 -1.38 1.72 -5.24
CA THR A 25 -0.22 2.36 -5.89
C THR A 25 -0.40 2.32 -7.38
N TYR A 26 0.09 3.31 -8.11
CA TYR A 26 0.24 3.13 -9.56
C TYR A 26 1.24 1.99 -9.86
N ALA A 27 1.00 1.25 -10.94
CA ALA A 27 1.85 0.13 -11.31
C ALA A 27 3.32 0.59 -11.47
N LYS A 28 4.24 -0.16 -10.85
CA LYS A 28 5.69 0.15 -10.82
C LYS A 28 6.08 1.40 -10.02
N SER A 29 5.19 1.96 -9.22
CA SER A 29 5.46 3.12 -8.35
C SER A 29 5.68 2.75 -6.88
N GLY A 30 6.26 1.57 -6.61
CA GLY A 30 6.67 1.16 -5.25
C GLY A 30 5.73 0.23 -4.51
N THR A 31 4.85 -0.51 -5.21
CA THR A 31 3.95 -1.51 -4.60
C THR A 31 4.69 -2.51 -3.71
N THR A 32 5.75 -3.13 -4.21
CA THR A 32 6.53 -4.13 -3.47
C THR A 32 7.18 -3.54 -2.22
N TRP A 33 7.65 -2.30 -2.30
CA TRP A 33 8.24 -1.61 -1.16
C TRP A 33 7.19 -1.34 -0.06
N MET A 34 5.99 -0.88 -0.44
CA MET A 34 4.89 -0.70 0.50
C MET A 34 4.40 -2.02 1.09
N GLN A 35 4.30 -3.08 0.27
CA GLN A 35 3.98 -4.43 0.77
C GLN A 35 5.02 -4.88 1.80
N GLN A 36 6.31 -4.63 1.56
CA GLN A 36 7.38 -4.96 2.49
C GLN A 36 7.24 -4.19 3.80
N ILE A 37 7.12 -2.86 3.76
CA ILE A 37 6.98 -2.03 4.97
C ILE A 37 5.82 -2.54 5.84
N ILE A 38 4.64 -2.75 5.24
CA ILE A 38 3.48 -3.22 5.97
C ILE A 38 3.69 -4.62 6.53
N ALA A 39 4.30 -5.54 5.77
CA ALA A 39 4.64 -6.85 6.30
C ALA A 39 5.60 -6.76 7.49
N GLN A 40 6.66 -5.96 7.41
CA GLN A 40 7.60 -5.80 8.52
C GLN A 40 6.92 -5.24 9.78
N MET A 41 5.98 -4.29 9.62
CA MET A 41 5.20 -3.75 10.73
C MET A 41 4.25 -4.78 11.36
N LEU A 42 3.62 -5.63 10.55
CA LEU A 42 2.66 -6.62 11.02
C LEU A 42 3.30 -7.87 11.62
N PHE A 43 4.51 -8.22 11.19
CA PHE A 43 5.14 -9.52 11.51
C PHE A 43 6.51 -9.38 12.20
N GLY A 44 6.82 -8.20 12.74
CA GLY A 44 7.99 -8.03 13.61
C GLY A 44 9.34 -8.03 12.87
N GLY A 45 9.38 -7.51 11.64
CA GLY A 45 10.65 -7.31 10.94
C GLY A 45 11.29 -8.57 10.36
N ASP A 46 10.50 -9.56 9.92
CA ASP A 46 11.02 -10.80 9.35
C ASP A 46 11.44 -10.62 7.86
N PRO A 47 12.74 -10.77 7.51
CA PRO A 47 13.22 -10.61 6.15
C PRO A 47 12.88 -11.79 5.23
N GLY A 48 12.42 -12.93 5.76
CA GLY A 48 12.07 -14.13 5.00
C GLY A 48 10.63 -14.17 4.48
N LEU A 49 9.86 -13.09 4.66
CA LEU A 49 8.44 -13.05 4.27
C LEU A 49 8.26 -12.95 2.76
N GLU A 50 7.46 -13.84 2.20
CA GLU A 50 7.04 -13.83 0.79
C GLU A 50 5.87 -12.86 0.57
N VAL A 51 6.16 -11.55 0.67
CA VAL A 51 5.14 -10.49 0.68
C VAL A 51 4.27 -10.43 -0.58
N ALA A 52 4.77 -10.94 -1.70
CA ALA A 52 4.01 -11.03 -2.94
C ALA A 52 2.82 -12.00 -2.83
N GLU A 53 2.98 -13.08 -2.07
CA GLU A 53 1.95 -14.10 -1.82
C GLU A 53 1.01 -13.67 -0.69
N MET A 54 1.57 -13.04 0.36
CA MET A 54 0.81 -12.55 1.51
C MET A 54 -0.09 -11.35 1.18
N SER A 55 0.16 -10.67 0.06
CA SER A 55 -0.57 -9.48 -0.37
C SER A 55 -1.16 -9.60 -1.77
N PRO A 56 -2.33 -10.28 -1.88
CA PRO A 56 -2.99 -10.56 -3.14
C PRO A 56 -3.46 -9.30 -3.87
N TRP A 57 -3.43 -9.36 -5.20
CA TRP A 57 -3.97 -8.33 -6.08
C TRP A 57 -5.44 -8.61 -6.41
N ILE A 58 -6.34 -7.87 -5.78
CA ILE A 58 -7.78 -8.16 -5.83
C ILE A 58 -8.40 -7.90 -7.21
N ASP A 59 -7.95 -6.87 -7.91
CA ASP A 59 -8.41 -6.52 -9.25
C ASP A 59 -7.59 -7.19 -10.38
N LEU A 60 -6.61 -8.04 -10.07
CA LEU A 60 -5.97 -8.89 -11.10
C LEU A 60 -6.91 -10.03 -11.50
N ARG A 61 -7.16 -10.21 -12.80
CA ARG A 61 -8.06 -11.28 -13.28
C ARG A 61 -7.57 -12.71 -13.03
N VAL A 62 -6.28 -12.87 -12.69
CA VAL A 62 -5.63 -14.17 -12.49
C VAL A 62 -5.03 -14.24 -11.07
N PRO A 63 -5.33 -15.27 -10.28
CA PRO A 63 -6.38 -16.27 -10.52
C PRO A 63 -7.79 -15.62 -10.50
N PRO A 64 -8.82 -16.27 -11.08
CA PRO A 64 -10.21 -15.80 -11.04
C PRO A 64 -10.69 -15.56 -9.61
N LYS A 65 -11.71 -14.70 -9.44
CA LYS A 65 -12.21 -14.30 -8.11
C LYS A 65 -12.69 -15.49 -7.28
N GLU A 66 -13.27 -16.49 -7.94
CA GLU A 66 -13.80 -17.72 -7.34
C GLU A 66 -12.70 -18.58 -6.70
N VAL A 67 -11.46 -18.45 -7.17
CA VAL A 67 -10.28 -19.11 -6.60
C VAL A 67 -9.57 -18.21 -5.59
N LYS A 68 -9.46 -16.92 -5.92
CA LYS A 68 -8.71 -15.95 -5.13
C LYS A 68 -9.38 -15.62 -3.80
N PHE A 69 -10.69 -15.42 -3.78
CA PHE A 69 -11.39 -14.96 -2.57
C PHE A 69 -11.35 -16.01 -1.46
N PRO A 70 -11.61 -17.31 -1.71
CA PRO A 70 -11.43 -18.32 -0.68
C PRO A 70 -10.02 -18.34 -0.08
N ALA A 71 -8.97 -18.15 -0.90
CA ALA A 71 -7.60 -18.07 -0.41
C ALA A 71 -7.37 -16.82 0.48
N VAL A 72 -7.91 -15.67 0.08
CA VAL A 72 -7.84 -14.42 0.86
C VAL A 72 -8.67 -14.52 2.15
N GLU A 73 -9.80 -15.20 2.14
CA GLU A 73 -10.65 -15.44 3.32
C GLU A 73 -10.02 -16.46 4.29
N ALA A 74 -9.23 -17.41 3.80
CA ALA A 74 -8.52 -18.37 4.63
C ALA A 74 -7.31 -17.77 5.38
N MET A 75 -6.86 -16.56 5.02
CA MET A 75 -5.77 -15.87 5.71
C MET A 75 -6.13 -15.62 7.19
N THR A 76 -5.26 -16.05 8.10
CA THR A 76 -5.44 -15.91 9.55
C THR A 76 -4.79 -14.64 10.11
N HIS A 77 -3.82 -14.09 9.40
CA HIS A 77 -3.20 -12.81 9.76
C HIS A 77 -4.06 -11.62 9.31
N ARG A 78 -3.76 -10.43 9.85
CA ARG A 78 -4.30 -9.17 9.36
C ARG A 78 -3.96 -9.01 7.88
N ARG A 79 -4.98 -8.83 7.03
CA ARG A 79 -4.79 -8.84 5.57
C ARG A 79 -4.30 -7.48 5.08
N PHE A 80 -3.34 -7.52 4.16
CA PHE A 80 -2.86 -6.33 3.46
C PHE A 80 -2.87 -6.64 1.96
N LEU A 81 -3.76 -6.00 1.23
CA LEU A 81 -4.14 -6.31 -0.15
C LEU A 81 -3.60 -5.23 -1.07
N LYS A 82 -3.32 -5.54 -2.34
CA LYS A 82 -2.88 -4.52 -3.31
C LYS A 82 -3.90 -4.25 -4.40
N THR A 83 -3.84 -3.03 -4.92
CA THR A 83 -4.53 -2.58 -6.13
C THR A 83 -3.73 -1.54 -6.89
N HIS A 84 -4.01 -1.42 -8.20
CA HIS A 84 -3.54 -0.31 -9.03
C HIS A 84 -4.67 0.64 -9.44
N LEU A 85 -5.87 0.41 -8.91
CA LEU A 85 -7.00 1.29 -9.12
C LEU A 85 -6.85 2.55 -8.25
N PRO A 86 -7.24 3.72 -8.77
CA PRO A 86 -7.49 4.87 -7.93
C PRO A 86 -8.65 4.57 -6.95
N VAL A 87 -8.68 5.26 -5.81
CA VAL A 87 -9.61 4.96 -4.71
C VAL A 87 -11.09 5.11 -5.12
N ASP A 88 -11.38 5.98 -6.08
CA ASP A 88 -12.73 6.17 -6.64
C ASP A 88 -13.17 5.06 -7.61
N ALA A 89 -12.27 4.16 -8.00
CA ALA A 89 -12.55 3.03 -8.89
C ALA A 89 -12.69 1.68 -8.17
N LEU A 90 -12.64 1.66 -6.83
CA LEU A 90 -12.92 0.50 -6.00
C LEU A 90 -14.08 0.80 -5.03
N VAL A 91 -14.77 -0.24 -4.55
CA VAL A 91 -15.81 -0.07 -3.53
C VAL A 91 -15.16 0.26 -2.20
N PHE A 92 -15.36 1.50 -1.75
CA PHE A 92 -14.88 1.96 -0.46
C PHE A 92 -15.62 1.25 0.68
N SER A 93 -14.87 0.80 1.69
CA SER A 93 -15.38 0.18 2.89
C SER A 93 -14.80 0.87 4.12
N PRO A 94 -15.63 1.36 5.06
CA PRO A 94 -15.14 1.97 6.29
C PRO A 94 -14.41 0.98 7.21
N LYS A 95 -14.51 -0.32 6.93
CA LYS A 95 -13.81 -1.39 7.64
C LYS A 95 -12.32 -1.44 7.33
N ALA A 96 -11.90 -0.99 6.15
CA ALA A 96 -10.52 -1.08 5.72
C ALA A 96 -9.76 0.23 5.97
N LYS A 97 -8.43 0.13 6.05
CA LYS A 97 -7.49 1.25 5.98
C LYS A 97 -6.92 1.31 4.58
N TYR A 98 -6.88 2.49 3.98
CA TYR A 98 -6.37 2.70 2.63
C TYR A 98 -5.05 3.45 2.68
N LEU A 99 -4.00 2.83 2.14
CA LEU A 99 -2.70 3.44 1.94
C LEU A 99 -2.54 3.74 0.47
N PHE A 100 -2.56 5.02 0.12
CA PHE A 100 -2.26 5.47 -1.22
C PHE A 100 -0.81 5.93 -1.30
N PHE A 101 -0.04 5.37 -2.24
CA PHE A 101 1.36 5.73 -2.40
C PHE A 101 1.76 5.88 -3.87
N ILE A 102 2.56 6.91 -4.15
CA ILE A 102 3.15 7.21 -5.45
C ILE A 102 4.64 7.47 -5.25
N ASN A 103 5.51 6.56 -5.71
CA ASN A 103 6.94 6.86 -5.80
C ASN A 103 7.22 7.76 -7.01
N ARG A 104 7.78 8.96 -6.74
CA ARG A 104 8.23 9.97 -7.71
C ARG A 104 7.27 10.21 -8.88
N GLY A 105 6.31 11.11 -8.67
CA GLY A 105 5.67 11.81 -9.76
C GLY A 105 6.63 12.82 -10.38
N THR A 106 7.28 12.49 -11.50
CA THR A 106 8.14 13.45 -12.22
C THR A 106 7.36 14.59 -12.88
N ASN A 107 6.02 14.55 -12.82
CA ASN A 107 5.15 15.53 -13.46
C ASN A 107 4.68 16.65 -12.53
N GLY A 108 5.07 16.65 -11.25
CA GLY A 108 4.73 17.71 -10.28
C GLY A 108 3.24 17.85 -9.96
N ARG A 109 2.36 16.98 -10.47
CA ARG A 109 0.89 17.13 -10.39
C ARG A 109 0.32 17.06 -8.97
N TRP A 110 1.12 16.64 -8.00
CA TRP A 110 0.68 16.40 -6.62
C TRP A 110 1.43 17.25 -5.59
N CYS A 111 2.34 18.13 -6.02
CA CYS A 111 3.09 19.01 -5.13
C CYS A 111 2.19 20.00 -4.38
N GLU A 112 1.01 20.30 -4.92
CA GLU A 112 0.01 21.19 -4.30
C GLU A 112 -1.10 20.44 -3.55
N LEU A 113 -1.07 19.10 -3.52
CA LEU A 113 -2.12 18.31 -2.87
C LEU A 113 -2.09 18.44 -1.34
N LEU A 114 -0.89 18.50 -0.76
CA LEU A 114 -0.69 18.73 0.66
C LEU A 114 -0.29 20.18 0.87
N SER A 115 -0.88 20.82 1.87
CA SER A 115 -0.44 22.16 2.27
C SER A 115 0.98 22.08 2.86
N ALA A 116 1.67 23.23 2.90
CA ALA A 116 2.95 23.34 3.60
C ALA A 116 2.80 22.95 5.09
N GLU A 117 1.64 23.24 5.69
CA GLU A 117 1.33 22.85 7.07
C GLU A 117 1.20 21.34 7.24
N ASP A 118 0.45 20.66 6.34
CA ASP A 118 0.30 19.21 6.37
C ASP A 118 1.66 18.51 6.19
N SER A 119 2.49 19.06 5.31
CA SER A 119 3.84 18.55 5.04
C SER A 119 4.74 18.70 6.26
N ALA A 120 4.76 19.89 6.89
CA ALA A 120 5.53 20.13 8.11
C ALA A 120 5.05 19.25 9.29
N ARG A 121 3.74 19.02 9.42
CA ARG A 121 3.18 18.12 10.44
C ARG A 121 3.62 16.68 10.22
N TYR A 122 3.62 16.21 8.96
CA TYR A 122 4.12 14.88 8.62
C TYR A 122 5.61 14.75 8.95
N GLU A 123 6.44 15.72 8.57
CA GLU A 123 7.89 15.70 8.84
C GLU A 123 8.19 15.68 10.35
N ALA A 124 7.50 16.51 11.14
CA ALA A 124 7.65 16.52 12.59
C ALA A 124 7.25 15.17 13.22
N MET A 125 6.13 14.60 12.79
CA MET A 125 5.69 13.27 13.23
C MET A 125 6.68 12.17 12.83
N ALA A 126 7.24 12.23 11.62
CA ALA A 126 8.22 11.25 11.18
C ALA A 126 9.47 11.26 12.07
N VAL A 127 9.99 12.45 12.42
CA VAL A 127 11.12 12.57 13.35
C VAL A 127 10.76 12.07 14.75
N GLU A 128 9.59 12.45 15.27
CA GLU A 128 9.14 12.01 16.60
C GLU A 128 9.02 10.48 16.70
N GLN A 129 8.48 9.84 15.67
CA GLN A 129 8.17 8.41 15.69
C GLN A 129 9.36 7.52 15.27
N LEU A 130 10.24 8.01 14.40
CA LEU A 130 11.31 7.20 13.78
C LEU A 130 12.73 7.62 14.20
N GLY A 131 12.90 8.82 14.78
CA GLY A 131 14.21 9.45 14.96
C GLY A 131 14.76 10.08 13.68
N GLU A 132 15.76 10.96 13.83
CA GLU A 132 16.30 11.77 12.73
C GLU A 132 16.89 10.93 11.58
N GLU A 133 17.73 9.93 11.89
CA GLU A 133 18.41 9.10 10.88
C GLU A 133 17.40 8.33 10.01
N CYS A 134 16.39 7.71 10.64
CA CYS A 134 15.39 6.93 9.93
C CYS A 134 14.39 7.81 9.15
N ALA A 135 13.99 8.94 9.73
CA ALA A 135 13.13 9.92 9.04
C ALA A 135 13.83 10.51 7.81
N HIS A 136 15.12 10.84 7.91
CA HIS A 136 15.92 11.31 6.78
C HIS A 136 16.00 10.26 5.67
N TRP A 137 16.36 9.03 6.01
CA TRP A 137 16.42 7.94 5.04
C TRP A 137 15.05 7.69 4.37
N LEU A 138 13.96 7.73 5.13
CA LEU A 138 12.61 7.56 4.59
C LEU A 138 12.25 8.65 3.56
N ALA A 139 12.66 9.90 3.79
CA ALA A 139 12.35 11.03 2.92
C ALA A 139 13.23 11.06 1.65
N THR A 140 14.52 10.69 1.76
CA THR A 140 15.51 10.91 0.70
C THR A 140 16.00 9.63 0.03
N GLY A 141 15.83 8.47 0.69
CA GLY A 141 16.48 7.21 0.33
C GLY A 141 17.99 7.19 0.58
N GLN A 142 18.54 8.20 1.27
CA GLN A 142 19.97 8.32 1.56
C GLN A 142 20.25 7.94 3.00
N LEU A 143 21.31 7.16 3.22
CA LEU A 143 21.86 6.97 4.58
C LEU A 143 22.77 8.16 4.88
N GLU A 144 22.73 8.68 6.12
CA GLU A 144 23.74 9.65 6.54
C GLU A 144 25.13 9.03 6.37
N GLN A 145 26.04 9.76 5.72
CA GLN A 145 27.41 9.32 5.59
C GLN A 145 28.02 9.26 6.99
N ARG A 146 28.17 8.05 7.54
CA ARG A 146 28.98 7.84 8.74
C ARG A 146 30.43 8.15 8.36
N ASN A 147 30.94 9.26 8.88
CA ASN A 147 32.36 9.62 8.82
C ASN A 147 33.23 8.57 9.52
#